data_AF-A0A7L3PGM5-F1
#
_entry.id   AF-A0A7L3PGM5-F1
#
_cell.length_a   1.000
_cell.length_b   1.000
_cell.length_c   1.000
_cell.angle_alpha   90.00
_cell.angle_beta   90.00
_cell.angle_gamma   90.00
#
_symmetry.space_group_name_H-M   'P 1'
#
loop_
_entity.id
_entity.type
_entity.pdbx_description
1 polymer ?
#
loop_
_entity_poly.entity_id
_entity_poly.type
_entity_poly.pdbx_seq_one_letter_code
_entity_poly.pdbx_strand_id
1 'polypeptide(L)'
;IVSEILRLNEDPNVQGLALDLPESLYSSKVLNAVKPEKDVDGLSSVNLGSLVRGDVYDCLVPPTACAVMELLENLGGKTVLLVGAGGAVGAALQSMLQREGAAIISCPWKAPQLQNELRHADVVVFGSVKPDDVPVSWIKPGTTIISCSHDLLSEKCNYGQKNNPATENTVGSLAIAMRMQNMVKTMERWIQSQQYRKWNLHCLKLQPLSPVPSDIEISRAQSPKAVDIYGQTKAKVRLSLLERLKDQPDGKYVLVAGITPTPLGEGKSTVTVGLVQALTAHLNINSFACLRQPSQGPTFGVKGGAAGGGYAQVIPMEEFNLHLTGDIHAITAANNLLAAAIDARILHENTQSDKSLYNRLVPVVNGMRGFSAIQLARLRRLGINKTDPETLTEQEISKFVRLDIDPSTITWQRVVDTNDRFLRKITVGQANTEKGFVRQAQFDIAVASEIMAILALTTSLQDMKERLGKMVVANDKKGEPVTAEDL
;
A
#
# COMPACT_ATOMS: atom_id res chain seq x y z
N ILE A 1 11.67 11.10 0.83
CA ILE A 1 12.23 10.19 -0.19
C ILE A 1 11.49 8.85 -0.18
N VAL A 2 11.71 7.96 0.79
CA VAL A 2 11.09 6.61 0.78
C VAL A 2 9.57 6.64 0.65
N SER A 3 8.86 7.45 1.42
CA SER A 3 7.39 7.55 1.33
C SER A 3 6.90 7.98 -0.05
N GLU A 4 7.66 8.83 -0.73
CA GLU A 4 7.32 9.29 -2.09
C GLU A 4 7.58 8.22 -3.14
N ILE A 5 8.70 7.48 -3.02
CA ILE A 5 8.96 6.29 -3.84
C ILE A 5 7.83 5.27 -3.68
N LEU A 6 7.42 5.00 -2.44
CA LEU A 6 6.30 4.09 -2.16
C LEU A 6 4.98 4.60 -2.76
N ARG A 7 4.72 5.91 -2.74
CA ARG A 7 3.55 6.51 -3.38
C ARG A 7 3.59 6.29 -4.90
N LEU A 8 4.70 6.60 -5.56
CA LEU A 8 4.85 6.47 -7.02
C LEU A 8 4.88 5.01 -7.49
N ASN A 9 5.40 4.08 -6.68
CA ASN A 9 5.31 2.65 -6.94
C ASN A 9 3.87 2.15 -7.03
N GLU A 10 2.94 2.82 -6.36
CA GLU A 10 1.52 2.48 -6.36
C GLU A 10 0.71 3.24 -7.41
N ASP A 11 1.28 4.27 -8.02
CA ASP A 11 0.64 4.98 -9.12
C ASP A 11 0.62 4.11 -10.38
N PRO A 12 -0.57 3.76 -10.92
CA PRO A 12 -0.68 2.97 -12.15
C PRO A 12 -0.20 3.73 -13.38
N ASN A 13 -0.07 5.06 -13.32
CA ASN A 13 0.42 5.91 -14.41
C ASN A 13 1.95 6.07 -14.40
N VAL A 14 2.65 5.45 -13.45
CA VAL A 14 4.11 5.50 -13.35
C VAL A 14 4.68 4.11 -13.60
N GLN A 15 5.38 3.91 -14.72
CA GLN A 15 5.94 2.60 -15.11
C GLN A 15 7.42 2.43 -14.79
N GLY A 16 8.12 3.52 -14.43
CA GLY A 16 9.53 3.48 -14.07
C GLY A 16 9.91 4.66 -13.17
N LEU A 17 10.92 4.45 -12.34
CA LEU A 17 11.46 5.40 -11.38
C LEU A 17 12.97 5.50 -11.56
N ALA A 18 13.42 6.66 -12.02
CA ALA A 18 14.83 7.04 -12.00
C ALA A 18 15.10 7.87 -10.75
N LEU A 19 16.12 7.49 -9.98
CA LEU A 19 16.54 8.25 -8.81
C LEU A 19 17.59 9.28 -9.25
N ASP A 20 17.22 10.56 -9.21
CA ASP A 20 18.17 11.65 -9.39
C ASP A 20 18.51 12.24 -8.01
N LEU A 21 19.35 11.51 -7.28
CA LEU A 21 19.75 11.82 -5.92
C LEU A 21 21.28 11.86 -5.82
N PRO A 22 21.86 12.67 -4.92
CA PRO A 22 23.28 12.57 -4.58
C PRO A 22 23.64 11.16 -4.07
N GLU A 23 24.84 10.67 -4.41
CA GLU A 23 25.33 9.35 -3.99
C GLU A 23 25.18 9.07 -2.48
N SER A 24 25.39 10.11 -1.65
CA SER A 24 25.24 10.04 -0.19
C SER A 24 23.84 9.63 0.30
N LEU A 25 22.80 9.79 -0.53
CA LEU A 25 21.42 9.47 -0.18
C LEU A 25 20.97 8.08 -0.66
N TYR A 26 21.80 7.35 -1.42
CA TYR A 26 21.56 5.98 -1.87
C TYR A 26 21.80 4.96 -0.76
N SER A 27 21.00 5.05 0.29
CA SER A 27 20.93 3.98 1.29
C SER A 27 20.22 2.74 0.73
N SER A 28 20.52 1.57 1.28
CA SER A 28 19.81 0.32 0.96
C SER A 28 18.29 0.44 1.15
N LYS A 29 17.84 1.27 2.10
CA LYS A 29 16.42 1.55 2.34
C LYS A 29 15.78 2.34 1.19
N VAL A 30 16.51 3.28 0.58
CA VAL A 30 16.02 4.07 -0.57
C VAL A 30 16.02 3.22 -1.83
N LEU A 31 17.12 2.52 -2.11
CA LEU A 31 17.25 1.65 -3.27
C LEU A 31 16.21 0.54 -3.30
N ASN A 32 16.01 -0.16 -2.18
CA ASN A 32 15.03 -1.24 -2.09
C ASN A 32 13.60 -0.75 -1.87
N ALA A 33 13.38 0.57 -1.73
CA ALA A 33 12.03 1.10 -1.77
C ALA A 33 11.47 1.11 -3.20
N VAL A 34 12.32 1.21 -4.23
CA VAL A 34 11.89 1.14 -5.63
C VAL A 34 11.49 -0.30 -5.97
N LYS A 35 10.30 -0.50 -6.56
CA LYS A 35 9.91 -1.85 -7.01
C LYS A 35 10.87 -2.32 -8.09
N PRO A 36 11.38 -3.57 -8.05
CA PRO A 36 12.34 -4.07 -9.04
C PRO A 36 11.85 -3.92 -10.50
N GLU A 37 10.54 -4.07 -10.72
CA GLU A 37 9.88 -3.91 -12.02
C GLU A 37 9.89 -2.47 -12.56
N LYS A 38 10.02 -1.48 -11.68
CA LYS A 38 10.02 -0.03 -11.98
C LYS A 38 11.41 0.59 -11.83
N ASP A 39 12.44 -0.18 -11.49
CA ASP A 39 13.79 0.30 -11.16
C ASP A 39 14.62 0.51 -12.44
N VAL A 40 14.42 1.63 -13.12
CA VAL A 40 15.09 1.91 -14.41
C VAL A 40 16.60 2.11 -14.27
N ASP A 41 17.08 2.39 -13.06
CA ASP A 41 18.51 2.46 -12.75
C ASP A 41 19.11 1.09 -12.37
N GLY A 42 18.30 0.04 -12.20
CA GLY A 42 18.78 -1.32 -11.91
C GLY A 42 19.56 -1.45 -10.60
N LEU A 43 19.37 -0.54 -9.63
CA LEU A 43 20.18 -0.44 -8.42
C LEU A 43 19.57 -1.15 -7.20
N SER A 44 18.33 -1.64 -7.31
CA SER A 44 17.70 -2.44 -6.25
C SER A 44 18.46 -3.76 -6.04
N SER A 45 18.40 -4.31 -4.82
CA SER A 45 19.11 -5.56 -4.50
C SER A 45 18.60 -6.75 -5.32
N VAL A 46 17.33 -6.70 -5.76
CA VAL A 46 16.74 -7.75 -6.60
C VAL A 46 17.35 -7.71 -7.99
N ASN A 47 17.32 -6.55 -8.67
CA ASN A 47 17.93 -6.41 -10.00
C ASN A 47 19.43 -6.68 -9.95
N LEU A 48 20.17 -6.06 -9.02
CA LEU A 48 21.60 -6.32 -8.88
C LEU A 48 21.89 -7.81 -8.59
N GLY A 49 21.10 -8.45 -7.74
CA GLY A 49 21.25 -9.88 -7.43
C GLY A 49 20.94 -10.79 -8.62
N SER A 50 19.97 -10.43 -9.47
CA SER A 50 19.67 -11.14 -10.72
C SER A 50 20.80 -10.96 -11.75
N LEU A 51 21.33 -9.73 -11.87
CA LEU A 51 22.48 -9.44 -12.72
C LEU A 51 23.66 -10.31 -12.32
N VAL A 52 24.03 -10.36 -11.03
CA VAL A 52 25.18 -11.12 -10.51
C VAL A 52 24.99 -12.63 -10.70
N ARG A 53 23.76 -13.15 -10.59
CA ARG A 53 23.46 -14.57 -10.84
C ARG A 53 23.51 -14.99 -12.31
N GLY A 54 23.27 -14.05 -13.23
CA GLY A 54 23.26 -14.32 -14.67
C GLY A 54 21.86 -14.41 -15.26
N ASP A 55 20.84 -14.03 -14.49
CA ASP A 55 19.44 -14.01 -14.90
C ASP A 55 19.14 -12.71 -15.67
N VAL A 56 19.85 -12.49 -16.78
CA VAL A 56 19.87 -11.20 -17.50
C VAL A 56 18.54 -10.90 -18.20
N TYR A 57 17.75 -11.92 -18.53
CA TYR A 57 16.50 -11.75 -19.29
C TYR A 57 15.44 -10.92 -18.54
N ASP A 58 15.38 -11.07 -17.21
CA ASP A 58 14.40 -10.40 -16.35
C ASP A 58 14.99 -9.23 -15.54
N CYS A 59 16.30 -8.99 -15.64
CA CYS A 59 17.00 -7.95 -14.89
C CYS A 59 17.00 -6.61 -15.62
N LEU A 60 16.86 -5.51 -14.88
CA LEU A 60 17.24 -4.17 -15.33
C LEU A 60 18.69 -3.90 -14.89
N VAL A 61 19.55 -3.51 -15.82
CA VAL A 61 20.99 -3.37 -15.57
C VAL A 61 21.33 -1.89 -15.37
N PRO A 62 22.24 -1.54 -14.43
CA PRO A 62 22.63 -0.16 -14.22
C PRO A 62 23.08 0.55 -15.50
N PRO A 63 22.45 1.68 -15.89
CA PRO A 63 22.74 2.35 -17.15
C PRO A 63 24.22 2.74 -17.31
N THR A 64 24.86 3.19 -16.23
CA THR A 64 26.29 3.51 -16.19
C THR A 64 27.14 2.27 -16.45
N ALA A 65 26.76 1.10 -15.92
CA ALA A 65 27.50 -0.13 -16.17
C ALA A 65 27.36 -0.58 -17.64
N CYS A 66 26.15 -0.53 -18.20
CA CYS A 66 25.94 -0.78 -19.64
C CYS A 66 26.76 0.17 -20.52
N ALA A 67 26.80 1.46 -20.18
CA ALA A 67 27.55 2.45 -20.94
C ALA A 67 29.06 2.16 -20.95
N VAL A 68 29.63 1.76 -19.81
CA VAL A 68 31.05 1.35 -19.73
C VAL A 68 31.30 0.11 -20.59
N MET A 69 30.41 -0.89 -20.54
CA MET A 69 30.58 -2.12 -21.30
C MET A 69 30.51 -1.90 -22.81
N GLU A 70 29.62 -1.02 -23.28
CA GLU A 70 29.49 -0.67 -24.70
C GLU A 70 30.75 0.02 -25.26
N LEU A 71 31.46 0.79 -24.42
CA LEU A 71 32.71 1.47 -24.81
C LEU A 71 33.94 0.56 -24.77
N LEU A 72 33.82 -0.63 -24.16
CA LEU A 72 34.92 -1.55 -23.99
C LEU A 72 34.85 -2.70 -25.00
N GLU A 73 35.82 -2.75 -25.90
CA GLU A 73 35.96 -3.84 -26.87
C GLU A 73 37.09 -4.81 -26.50
N ASN A 74 36.86 -6.10 -26.73
CA ASN A 74 37.85 -7.18 -26.60
C ASN A 74 38.54 -7.21 -25.23
N LEU A 75 37.81 -7.59 -24.18
CA LEU A 75 38.29 -7.60 -22.80
C LEU A 75 38.96 -8.90 -22.34
N GLY A 76 38.86 -9.97 -23.14
CA GLY A 76 39.40 -11.29 -22.77
C GLY A 76 40.88 -11.23 -22.41
N GLY A 77 41.20 -11.59 -21.16
CA GLY A 77 42.57 -11.64 -20.65
C GLY A 77 43.20 -10.28 -20.27
N LYS A 78 42.49 -9.15 -20.45
CA LYS A 78 42.98 -7.83 -20.02
C LYS A 78 42.77 -7.63 -18.52
N THR A 79 43.66 -6.85 -17.90
CA THR A 79 43.50 -6.44 -16.50
C THR A 79 42.73 -5.12 -16.41
N VAL A 80 41.55 -5.15 -15.78
CA VAL A 80 40.68 -3.98 -15.60
C VAL A 80 40.75 -3.53 -14.14
N LEU A 81 41.18 -2.29 -13.92
CA LEU A 81 41.23 -1.67 -12.60
C LEU A 81 40.02 -0.74 -12.39
N LEU A 82 39.17 -1.06 -11.42
CA LEU A 82 38.07 -0.23 -10.97
C LEU A 82 38.51 0.64 -9.78
N VAL A 83 38.59 1.95 -9.97
CA VAL A 83 39.03 2.88 -8.91
C VAL A 83 37.86 3.73 -8.44
N GLY A 84 37.58 3.69 -7.13
CA GLY A 84 36.48 4.48 -6.53
C GLY A 84 35.07 4.05 -6.94
N ALA A 85 34.92 2.95 -7.68
CA ALA A 85 33.62 2.37 -8.04
C ALA A 85 33.05 1.51 -6.90
N GLY A 86 32.30 2.16 -6.00
CA GLY A 86 31.61 1.50 -4.88
C GLY A 86 30.14 1.17 -5.17
N GLY A 87 29.49 0.53 -4.20
CA GLY A 87 28.03 0.33 -4.21
C GLY A 87 27.51 -0.57 -5.34
N ALA A 88 26.27 -0.31 -5.76
CA ALA A 88 25.56 -1.14 -6.74
C ALA A 88 26.17 -1.06 -8.15
N VAL A 89 26.60 0.12 -8.59
CA VAL A 89 27.24 0.30 -9.91
C VAL A 89 28.59 -0.42 -9.96
N GLY A 90 29.41 -0.31 -8.90
CA GLY A 90 30.68 -1.03 -8.81
C GLY A 90 30.50 -2.55 -8.85
N ALA A 91 29.54 -3.08 -8.10
CA ALA A 91 29.22 -4.51 -8.12
C ALA A 91 28.70 -5.00 -9.49
N ALA A 92 27.87 -4.20 -10.17
CA ALA A 92 27.40 -4.50 -11.51
C ALA A 92 28.55 -4.54 -12.53
N LEU A 93 29.43 -3.53 -12.53
CA LEU A 93 30.61 -3.46 -13.38
C LEU A 93 31.53 -4.67 -13.15
N GLN A 94 31.82 -5.00 -11.89
CA GLN A 94 32.63 -6.17 -11.57
C GLN A 94 32.03 -7.45 -12.17
N SER A 95 30.75 -7.68 -11.96
CA SER A 95 30.08 -8.88 -12.47
C SER A 95 30.05 -8.94 -14.00
N MET A 96 29.85 -7.81 -14.69
CA MET A 96 29.75 -7.77 -16.15
C MET A 96 31.12 -7.94 -16.80
N LEU A 97 32.13 -7.20 -16.33
CA LEU A 97 33.50 -7.31 -16.83
C LEU A 97 34.09 -8.71 -16.63
N GLN A 98 33.75 -9.37 -15.52
CA GLN A 98 34.27 -10.71 -15.22
C GLN A 98 33.73 -11.74 -16.21
N ARG A 99 32.49 -11.57 -16.67
CA ARG A 99 31.85 -12.44 -17.66
C ARG A 99 32.47 -12.32 -19.05
N GLU A 100 32.96 -11.14 -19.39
CA GLU A 100 33.74 -10.90 -20.61
C GLU A 100 35.19 -11.43 -20.52
N GLY A 101 35.55 -12.10 -19.42
CA GLY A 101 36.86 -12.74 -19.26
C GLY A 101 37.99 -11.79 -18.85
N ALA A 102 37.67 -10.61 -18.30
CA ALA A 102 38.66 -9.69 -17.76
C ALA A 102 39.10 -10.08 -16.34
N ALA A 103 40.38 -9.86 -16.02
CA ALA A 103 40.87 -9.93 -14.65
C ALA A 103 40.61 -8.58 -13.96
N ILE A 104 39.81 -8.56 -12.89
CA ILE A 104 39.36 -7.32 -12.26
C ILE A 104 40.08 -7.09 -10.94
N ILE A 105 40.53 -5.86 -10.76
CA ILE A 105 41.09 -5.35 -9.51
C ILE A 105 40.24 -4.15 -9.10
N SER A 106 39.79 -4.11 -7.84
CA SER A 106 39.03 -2.96 -7.32
C SER A 106 39.80 -2.30 -6.19
N CYS A 107 40.00 -0.98 -6.29
CA CYS A 107 40.78 -0.22 -5.32
C CYS A 107 40.08 1.11 -4.96
N PRO A 108 40.01 1.48 -3.67
CA PRO A 108 39.66 2.85 -3.29
C PRO A 108 40.80 3.82 -3.63
N TRP A 109 40.48 5.11 -3.79
CA TRP A 109 41.46 6.16 -4.09
C TRP A 109 42.63 6.25 -3.11
N LYS A 110 42.39 5.91 -1.84
CA LYS A 110 43.40 5.98 -0.76
C LYS A 110 44.15 4.67 -0.55
N ALA A 111 44.01 3.69 -1.44
CA ALA A 111 44.70 2.41 -1.30
C ALA A 111 46.22 2.58 -1.48
N PRO A 112 47.05 2.03 -0.60
CA PRO A 112 48.51 2.14 -0.72
C PRO A 112 49.06 1.48 -1.98
N GLN A 113 48.40 0.42 -2.47
CA GLN A 113 48.76 -0.26 -3.71
C GLN A 113 48.27 0.43 -5.00
N LEU A 114 47.46 1.51 -4.93
CA LEU A 114 46.82 2.12 -6.10
C LEU A 114 47.83 2.50 -7.20
N GLN A 115 48.99 3.05 -6.80
CA GLN A 115 50.05 3.40 -7.74
C GLN A 115 50.58 2.18 -8.50
N ASN A 116 50.74 1.04 -7.82
CA ASN A 116 51.22 -0.17 -8.45
C ASN A 116 50.18 -0.72 -9.43
N GLU A 117 48.92 -0.76 -9.03
CA GLU A 117 47.83 -1.28 -9.86
C GLU A 117 47.61 -0.42 -11.13
N LEU A 118 47.69 0.91 -11.02
CA LEU A 118 47.55 1.82 -12.18
C LEU A 118 48.66 1.64 -13.24
N ARG A 119 49.83 1.11 -12.85
CA ARG A 119 50.93 0.81 -13.77
C ARG A 119 50.77 -0.51 -14.51
N HIS A 120 49.97 -1.43 -13.97
CA HIS A 120 49.81 -2.79 -14.52
C HIS A 120 48.47 -2.99 -15.23
N ALA A 121 47.47 -2.14 -14.97
CA ALA A 121 46.17 -2.20 -15.61
C ALA A 121 46.26 -1.90 -17.13
N ASP A 122 45.48 -2.65 -17.91
CA ASP A 122 45.30 -2.39 -19.34
C ASP A 122 44.10 -1.47 -19.59
N VAL A 123 43.12 -1.49 -18.68
CA VAL A 123 41.94 -0.63 -18.66
C VAL A 123 41.73 -0.10 -17.24
N VAL A 124 41.42 1.19 -17.11
CA VAL A 124 41.09 1.83 -15.83
C VAL A 124 39.70 2.45 -15.93
N VAL A 125 38.81 2.09 -15.01
CA VAL A 125 37.48 2.69 -14.88
C VAL A 125 37.41 3.47 -13.58
N PHE A 126 37.19 4.78 -13.68
CA PHE A 126 36.97 5.66 -12.54
C PHE A 126 35.48 5.69 -12.20
N GLY A 127 35.12 5.20 -11.01
CA GLY A 127 33.75 5.22 -10.51
C GLY A 127 33.34 6.54 -9.85
N SER A 128 34.31 7.36 -9.47
CA SER A 128 34.07 8.70 -8.90
C SER A 128 35.12 9.69 -9.43
N VAL A 129 34.96 10.98 -9.13
CA VAL A 129 35.90 12.03 -9.56
C VAL A 129 37.31 11.73 -9.05
N LYS A 130 38.31 11.83 -9.94
CA LYS A 130 39.73 11.63 -9.63
C LYS A 130 40.22 12.76 -8.72
N PRO A 131 40.77 12.45 -7.53
CA PRO A 131 41.45 13.45 -6.69
C PRO A 131 42.64 14.10 -7.40
N ASP A 132 42.89 15.39 -7.12
CA ASP A 132 44.00 16.15 -7.73
C ASP A 132 45.38 15.62 -7.34
N ASP A 133 45.49 15.00 -6.17
CA ASP A 133 46.72 14.42 -5.61
C ASP A 133 47.13 13.10 -6.27
N VAL A 134 46.29 12.50 -7.13
CA VAL A 134 46.61 11.31 -7.92
C VAL A 134 47.18 11.73 -9.29
N PRO A 135 48.49 11.55 -9.53
CA PRO A 135 49.14 11.98 -10.77
C PRO A 135 48.78 11.07 -11.95
N VAL A 136 48.54 11.68 -13.12
CA VAL A 136 48.30 10.95 -14.38
C VAL A 136 49.52 10.12 -14.78
N SER A 137 50.73 10.50 -14.33
CA SER A 137 51.98 9.74 -14.56
C SER A 137 52.01 8.35 -13.93
N TRP A 138 51.05 8.01 -13.06
CA TRP A 138 50.92 6.67 -12.51
C TRP A 138 50.27 5.70 -13.50
N ILE A 139 49.61 6.21 -14.54
CA ILE A 139 48.89 5.40 -15.53
C ILE A 139 49.84 5.00 -16.65
N LYS A 140 49.88 3.70 -16.96
CA LYS A 140 50.68 3.15 -18.06
C LYS A 140 50.28 3.79 -19.41
N PRO A 141 51.23 4.22 -20.26
CA PRO A 141 50.92 4.72 -21.59
C PRO A 141 50.18 3.66 -22.44
N GLY A 142 49.11 4.07 -23.12
CA GLY A 142 48.26 3.17 -23.92
C GLY A 142 47.13 2.48 -23.16
N THR A 143 46.96 2.76 -21.86
CA THR A 143 45.82 2.31 -21.05
C THR A 143 44.53 2.98 -21.51
N THR A 144 43.44 2.21 -21.66
CA THR A 144 42.10 2.77 -21.90
C THR A 144 41.54 3.29 -20.58
N ILE A 145 41.16 4.57 -20.53
CA ILE A 145 40.60 5.21 -19.34
C ILE A 145 39.14 5.55 -19.59
N ILE A 146 38.25 5.15 -18.68
CA ILE A 146 36.82 5.46 -18.71
C ILE A 146 36.41 6.11 -17.39
N SER A 147 35.72 7.24 -17.45
CA SER A 147 35.22 7.94 -16.27
C SER A 147 33.70 7.84 -16.18
N CYS A 148 33.19 7.39 -15.04
CA CYS A 148 31.75 7.24 -14.76
C CYS A 148 31.17 8.42 -13.97
N SER A 149 31.98 9.40 -13.56
CA SER A 149 31.52 10.50 -12.72
C SER A 149 30.58 11.43 -13.48
N HIS A 150 29.36 11.57 -12.98
CA HIS A 150 28.39 12.57 -13.41
C HIS A 150 28.79 13.95 -12.89
N ASP A 151 29.14 14.88 -13.78
CA ASP A 151 28.96 16.30 -13.51
C ASP A 151 28.17 16.91 -14.67
N LEU A 152 26.84 16.80 -14.58
CA LEU A 152 25.91 17.18 -15.64
C LEU A 152 25.69 18.70 -15.74
N LEU A 153 26.25 19.53 -14.84
CA LEU A 153 26.04 20.99 -14.82
C LEU A 153 27.21 21.81 -14.22
N SER A 154 28.48 21.41 -14.38
CA SER A 154 29.62 22.29 -14.05
C SER A 154 30.46 22.63 -15.28
N GLU A 155 30.33 23.87 -15.77
CA GLU A 155 31.26 24.49 -16.73
C GLU A 155 32.63 24.81 -16.08
N LYS A 156 33.21 23.88 -15.32
CA LYS A 156 34.51 24.10 -14.67
C LYS A 156 35.40 22.88 -14.75
N CYS A 157 35.83 22.53 -15.97
CA CYS A 157 37.10 21.82 -16.18
C CYS A 157 37.72 22.20 -17.52
N ASN A 158 38.35 23.38 -17.58
CA ASN A 158 39.36 23.68 -18.59
C ASN A 158 40.68 23.00 -18.18
N TYR A 159 40.85 21.73 -18.54
CA TYR A 159 42.18 21.12 -18.58
C TYR A 159 42.76 21.27 -19.99
N GLY A 160 43.61 22.28 -20.16
CA GLY A 160 44.45 22.40 -21.33
C GLY A 160 45.54 21.32 -21.29
N GLN A 161 45.34 20.22 -22.02
CA GLN A 161 46.36 19.53 -22.82
C GLN A 161 45.77 18.25 -23.42
N LYS A 162 46.19 17.96 -24.67
CA LYS A 162 45.78 16.85 -25.53
C LYS A 162 45.81 15.49 -24.82
N ASN A 163 44.65 15.02 -24.38
CA ASN A 163 44.22 13.62 -24.33
C ASN A 163 42.68 13.63 -24.24
N ASN A 164 42.01 12.85 -25.10
CA ASN A 164 40.61 13.02 -25.54
C ASN A 164 39.59 13.42 -24.45
N PRO A 165 39.06 14.66 -24.46
CA PRO A 165 37.92 15.10 -23.64
C PRO A 165 36.59 14.46 -24.05
N ALA A 166 36.57 13.73 -25.18
CA ALA A 166 35.36 13.15 -25.76
C ALA A 166 34.81 11.98 -24.93
N THR A 167 35.65 11.19 -24.28
CA THR A 167 35.25 9.93 -23.63
C THR A 167 34.51 10.12 -22.29
N GLU A 168 34.81 11.16 -21.49
CA GLU A 168 34.11 11.41 -20.22
C GLU A 168 32.64 11.81 -20.44
N ASN A 169 32.37 12.69 -21.41
CA ASN A 169 31.00 13.10 -21.74
C ASN A 169 30.21 11.99 -22.47
N THR A 170 30.92 11.00 -23.04
CA THR A 170 30.30 9.87 -23.75
C THR A 170 29.64 8.89 -22.79
N VAL A 171 30.25 8.56 -21.65
CA VAL A 171 29.67 7.63 -20.66
C VAL A 171 28.37 8.18 -20.08
N GLY A 172 28.35 9.47 -19.70
CA GLY A 172 27.14 10.12 -19.19
C GLY A 172 26.01 10.16 -20.22
N SER A 173 26.32 10.55 -21.46
CA SER A 173 25.34 10.57 -22.55
C SER A 173 24.78 9.18 -22.87
N LEU A 174 25.66 8.17 -22.89
CA LEU A 174 25.28 6.79 -23.14
C LEU A 174 24.50 6.19 -21.98
N ALA A 175 24.85 6.51 -20.73
CA ALA A 175 24.09 6.09 -19.56
C ALA A 175 22.67 6.66 -19.58
N ILE A 176 22.48 7.90 -20.04
CA ILE A 176 21.13 8.47 -20.25
C ILE A 176 20.37 7.65 -21.31
N ALA A 177 21.02 7.31 -22.44
CA ALA A 177 20.40 6.49 -23.47
C ALA A 177 20.03 5.08 -22.95
N MET A 178 20.92 4.44 -22.19
CA MET A 178 20.69 3.14 -21.57
C MET A 178 19.56 3.20 -20.53
N ARG A 179 19.44 4.30 -19.79
CA ARG A 179 18.31 4.54 -18.87
C ARG A 179 17.00 4.64 -19.64
N MET A 180 16.97 5.36 -20.78
CA MET A 180 15.80 5.41 -21.66
C MET A 180 15.44 4.01 -22.20
N GLN A 181 16.43 3.20 -22.56
CA GLN A 181 16.18 1.80 -22.96
C GLN A 181 15.56 0.98 -21.82
N ASN A 182 16.07 1.12 -20.59
CA ASN A 182 15.46 0.47 -19.42
C ASN A 182 14.01 0.92 -19.22
N MET A 183 13.71 2.21 -19.39
CA MET A 183 12.35 2.73 -19.33
C MET A 183 11.43 2.09 -20.38
N VAL A 184 11.91 1.95 -21.63
CA VAL A 184 11.17 1.24 -22.69
C VAL A 184 10.93 -0.22 -22.31
N LYS A 185 11.96 -0.93 -21.83
CA LYS A 185 11.82 -2.32 -21.36
C LYS A 185 10.80 -2.46 -20.23
N THR A 186 10.79 -1.54 -19.26
CA THR A 186 9.77 -1.54 -18.20
C THR A 186 8.37 -1.34 -18.74
N MET A 187 8.20 -0.47 -19.74
CA MET A 187 6.91 -0.24 -20.38
C MET A 187 6.44 -1.45 -21.19
N GLU A 188 7.32 -2.08 -21.97
CA GLU A 188 7.01 -3.31 -22.71
C GLU A 188 6.58 -4.44 -21.76
N ARG A 189 7.33 -4.67 -20.68
CA ARG A 189 6.98 -5.64 -19.63
C ARG A 189 5.63 -5.30 -19.00
N TRP A 190 5.38 -4.03 -18.72
CA TRP A 190 4.12 -3.57 -18.16
C TRP A 190 2.95 -3.85 -19.12
N ILE A 191 3.07 -3.52 -20.41
CA ILE A 191 2.06 -3.83 -21.43
C ILE A 191 1.78 -5.33 -21.49
N GLN A 192 2.85 -6.16 -21.52
CA GLN A 192 2.71 -7.62 -21.50
C GLN A 192 2.05 -8.15 -20.22
N SER A 193 2.20 -7.46 -19.09
CA SER A 193 1.55 -7.80 -17.83
C SER A 193 0.06 -7.39 -17.77
N GLN A 194 -0.35 -6.40 -18.57
CA GLN A 194 -1.75 -6.00 -18.69
C GLN A 194 -2.54 -6.91 -19.64
N GLN A 195 -1.88 -7.70 -20.48
CA GLN A 195 -2.58 -8.66 -21.32
C GLN A 195 -3.23 -9.74 -20.46
N TYR A 196 -4.50 -10.06 -20.76
CA TYR A 196 -5.19 -11.16 -20.11
C TYR A 196 -4.37 -12.45 -20.26
N ARG A 197 -4.03 -13.07 -19.13
CA ARG A 197 -3.43 -14.39 -19.08
C ARG A 197 -4.38 -15.32 -18.36
N LYS A 198 -4.49 -16.56 -18.86
CA LYS A 198 -5.16 -17.61 -18.11
C LYS A 198 -4.42 -17.76 -16.76
N TRP A 199 -5.15 -17.69 -15.65
CA TRP A 199 -4.56 -17.84 -14.33
C TRP A 199 -3.96 -19.23 -14.21
N ASN A 200 -2.67 -19.29 -13.90
CA ASN A 200 -2.01 -20.54 -13.59
C ASN A 200 -2.32 -20.91 -12.13
N LEU A 201 -3.45 -21.57 -11.93
CA LEU A 201 -3.94 -21.95 -10.60
C LEU A 201 -3.52 -23.37 -10.25
N HIS A 202 -2.78 -23.51 -9.16
CA HIS A 202 -2.55 -24.81 -8.52
C HIS A 202 -3.77 -25.19 -7.67
N CYS A 203 -4.61 -26.13 -8.10
CA CYS A 203 -5.77 -26.56 -7.30
C CYS A 203 -5.35 -27.57 -6.23
N LEU A 204 -5.87 -27.40 -5.00
CA LEU A 204 -5.70 -28.39 -3.93
C LEU A 204 -6.51 -29.64 -4.28
N LYS A 205 -5.86 -30.80 -4.29
CA LYS A 205 -6.53 -32.08 -4.57
C LYS A 205 -7.32 -32.51 -3.34
N LEU A 206 -8.62 -32.74 -3.52
CA LEU A 206 -9.48 -33.31 -2.48
C LEU A 206 -9.26 -34.82 -2.40
N GLN A 207 -9.25 -35.34 -1.18
CA GLN A 207 -9.24 -36.78 -0.88
C GLN A 207 -10.49 -37.12 -0.06
N PRO A 208 -11.64 -37.36 -0.71
CA PRO A 208 -12.88 -37.64 -0.01
C PRO A 208 -12.80 -38.95 0.79
N LEU A 209 -13.10 -38.86 2.08
CA LEU A 209 -13.25 -39.98 3.01
C LEU A 209 -14.72 -40.35 3.20
N SER A 210 -14.96 -41.63 3.53
CA SER A 210 -16.26 -42.17 3.92
C SER A 210 -16.10 -43.01 5.20
N PRO A 211 -16.82 -42.70 6.29
CA PRO A 211 -17.79 -41.60 6.44
C PRO A 211 -17.14 -40.21 6.34
N VAL A 212 -17.92 -39.20 5.97
CA VAL A 212 -17.43 -37.82 5.82
C VAL A 212 -17.03 -37.28 7.20
N PRO A 213 -15.78 -36.82 7.39
CA PRO A 213 -15.34 -36.23 8.64
C PRO A 213 -16.06 -34.91 8.94
N SER A 214 -15.85 -34.35 10.13
CA SER A 214 -16.35 -33.01 10.44
C SER A 214 -15.69 -31.93 9.57
N ASP A 215 -16.40 -30.81 9.35
CA ASP A 215 -15.89 -29.71 8.52
C ASP A 215 -14.52 -29.20 8.96
N ILE A 216 -14.29 -29.12 10.28
CA ILE A 216 -13.03 -28.66 10.86
C ILE A 216 -11.87 -29.65 10.60
N GLU A 217 -12.14 -30.95 10.65
CA GLU A 217 -11.14 -31.98 10.32
C GLU A 217 -10.75 -31.90 8.85
N ILE A 218 -11.74 -31.73 7.97
CA ILE A 218 -11.50 -31.55 6.53
C ILE A 218 -10.69 -30.27 6.28
N SER A 219 -11.01 -29.16 6.96
CA SER A 219 -10.29 -27.90 6.80
C SER A 219 -8.83 -28.01 7.27
N ARG A 220 -8.57 -28.69 8.39
CA ARG A 220 -7.23 -28.85 8.96
C ARG A 220 -6.36 -29.87 8.23
N ALA A 221 -6.98 -30.83 7.55
CA ALA A 221 -6.27 -31.80 6.70
C ALA A 221 -5.70 -31.17 5.42
N GLN A 222 -6.11 -29.95 5.08
CA GLN A 222 -5.62 -29.21 3.91
C GLN A 222 -4.50 -28.24 4.30
N SER A 223 -3.49 -28.11 3.43
CA SER A 223 -2.48 -27.05 3.54
C SER A 223 -2.91 -25.84 2.70
N PRO A 224 -3.28 -24.71 3.32
CA PRO A 224 -3.63 -23.51 2.58
C PRO A 224 -2.43 -22.97 1.79
N LYS A 225 -2.71 -22.22 0.73
CA LYS A 225 -1.66 -21.60 -0.09
C LYS A 225 -1.03 -20.42 0.65
N ALA A 226 0.29 -20.32 0.56
CA ALA A 226 1.05 -19.23 1.17
C ALA A 226 0.75 -17.87 0.50
N VAL A 227 0.36 -16.89 1.30
CA VAL A 227 0.18 -15.48 0.95
C VAL A 227 0.62 -14.63 2.14
N ASP A 228 1.73 -13.90 2.00
CA ASP A 228 2.39 -13.19 3.10
C ASP A 228 1.93 -11.72 3.21
N ILE A 229 0.80 -11.45 3.87
CA ILE A 229 0.41 -10.07 4.30
C ILE A 229 -0.38 -10.10 5.64
N TYR A 230 -1.24 -11.10 5.87
CA TYR A 230 -2.00 -11.29 7.12
C TYR A 230 -1.84 -12.74 7.62
N GLY A 231 -0.65 -13.06 8.13
CA GLY A 231 -0.20 -14.43 8.29
C GLY A 231 0.17 -15.04 6.94
N GLN A 232 0.11 -16.36 6.83
CA GLN A 232 0.52 -17.10 5.62
C GLN A 232 -0.63 -17.41 4.67
N THR A 233 -1.89 -17.08 4.99
CA THR A 233 -3.06 -17.63 4.27
C THR A 233 -4.05 -16.57 3.80
N LYS A 234 -3.81 -15.30 4.16
CA LYS A 234 -4.75 -14.19 3.96
C LYS A 234 -4.00 -12.95 3.52
N ALA A 235 -4.66 -12.17 2.66
CA ALA A 235 -4.19 -10.86 2.26
C ALA A 235 -5.38 -9.91 2.06
N LYS A 236 -5.12 -8.62 2.22
CA LYS A 236 -6.01 -7.56 1.73
C LYS A 236 -5.53 -7.11 0.36
N VAL A 237 -6.48 -6.91 -0.56
CA VAL A 237 -6.23 -6.39 -1.91
C VAL A 237 -6.42 -4.89 -1.90
N ARG A 238 -5.49 -4.13 -2.49
CA ARG A 238 -5.55 -2.67 -2.56
C ARG A 238 -6.55 -2.23 -3.63
N LEU A 239 -7.25 -1.10 -3.38
CA LEU A 239 -8.22 -0.53 -4.32
C LEU A 239 -7.59 0.03 -5.61
N SER A 240 -6.28 0.34 -5.61
CA SER A 240 -5.53 0.72 -6.82
C SER A 240 -5.59 -0.34 -7.93
N LEU A 241 -5.95 -1.58 -7.57
CA LEU A 241 -6.25 -2.65 -8.52
C LEU A 241 -7.38 -2.28 -9.50
N LEU A 242 -8.42 -1.56 -9.04
CA LEU A 242 -9.56 -1.19 -9.88
C LEU A 242 -9.14 -0.27 -11.02
N GLU A 243 -8.31 0.74 -10.73
CA GLU A 243 -7.73 1.62 -11.76
C GLU A 243 -6.84 0.86 -12.74
N ARG A 244 -6.05 -0.10 -12.24
CA ARG A 244 -5.20 -0.94 -13.09
C ARG A 244 -6.01 -1.81 -14.05
N LEU A 245 -7.19 -2.28 -13.63
CA LEU A 245 -8.04 -3.19 -14.39
C LEU A 245 -9.20 -2.50 -15.10
N LYS A 246 -9.29 -1.16 -15.07
CA LYS A 246 -10.45 -0.41 -15.59
C LYS A 246 -10.75 -0.66 -17.07
N ASP A 247 -9.71 -0.93 -17.87
CA ASP A 247 -9.80 -1.16 -19.32
C ASP A 247 -9.96 -2.65 -19.66
N GLN A 248 -9.98 -3.54 -18.66
CA GLN A 248 -10.19 -4.97 -18.84
C GLN A 248 -11.70 -5.28 -18.93
N PRO A 249 -12.11 -6.23 -19.77
CA PRO A 249 -13.50 -6.63 -19.85
C PRO A 249 -13.94 -7.33 -18.55
N ASP A 250 -15.17 -7.05 -18.12
CA ASP A 250 -15.78 -7.73 -16.99
C ASP A 250 -15.93 -9.24 -17.25
N GLY A 251 -15.74 -10.02 -16.18
CA GLY A 251 -16.04 -11.45 -16.17
C GLY A 251 -17.55 -11.73 -16.18
N LYS A 252 -17.93 -13.01 -16.27
CA LYS A 252 -19.33 -13.42 -16.09
C LYS A 252 -19.68 -13.40 -14.60
N TYR A 253 -20.80 -12.74 -14.27
CA TYR A 253 -21.33 -12.71 -12.91
C TYR A 253 -22.39 -13.80 -12.72
N VAL A 254 -22.19 -14.67 -11.74
CA VAL A 254 -23.13 -15.75 -11.40
C VAL A 254 -23.62 -15.55 -9.97
N LEU A 255 -24.91 -15.25 -9.83
CA LEU A 255 -25.56 -15.12 -8.53
C LEU A 255 -26.05 -16.49 -8.05
N VAL A 256 -25.56 -16.93 -6.90
CA VAL A 256 -26.10 -18.11 -6.20
C VAL A 256 -27.11 -17.65 -5.17
N ALA A 257 -28.39 -17.92 -5.44
CA ALA A 257 -29.50 -17.67 -4.53
C ALA A 257 -30.03 -18.99 -3.94
N GLY A 258 -30.95 -18.89 -2.97
CA GLY A 258 -31.68 -20.06 -2.48
C GLY A 258 -33.11 -19.70 -2.14
N ILE A 259 -33.92 -20.74 -1.92
CA ILE A 259 -35.30 -20.62 -1.47
C ILE A 259 -35.39 -20.02 -0.06
N THR A 260 -36.62 -19.74 0.38
CA THR A 260 -36.91 -19.33 1.76
C THR A 260 -36.23 -20.27 2.75
N PRO A 261 -35.42 -19.76 3.70
CA PRO A 261 -34.67 -20.59 4.63
C PRO A 261 -35.57 -21.50 5.47
N THR A 262 -35.12 -22.73 5.65
CA THR A 262 -35.74 -23.76 6.48
C THR A 262 -34.78 -24.19 7.60
N PRO A 263 -35.26 -24.78 8.70
CA PRO A 263 -34.40 -25.28 9.78
C PRO A 263 -33.38 -26.34 9.34
N LEU A 264 -33.61 -27.02 8.21
CA LEU A 264 -32.73 -28.06 7.68
C LEU A 264 -31.49 -27.50 6.97
N GLY A 265 -31.52 -26.22 6.60
CA GLY A 265 -30.42 -25.54 5.90
C GLY A 265 -30.31 -25.93 4.42
N GLU A 266 -30.07 -24.94 3.56
CA GLU A 266 -30.05 -25.15 2.10
C GLU A 266 -28.64 -25.29 1.51
N GLY A 267 -27.59 -25.13 2.33
CA GLY A 267 -26.20 -25.29 1.86
C GLY A 267 -25.74 -24.24 0.83
N LYS A 268 -26.33 -23.02 0.82
CA LYS A 268 -26.02 -21.98 -0.18
C LYS A 268 -24.51 -21.71 -0.35
N SER A 269 -23.77 -21.45 0.74
CA SER A 269 -22.32 -21.21 0.67
C SER A 269 -21.55 -22.43 0.15
N THR A 270 -21.96 -23.64 0.56
CA THR A 270 -21.38 -24.90 0.08
C THR A 270 -21.54 -25.05 -1.43
N VAL A 271 -22.72 -24.72 -1.96
CA VAL A 271 -22.99 -24.70 -3.41
C VAL A 271 -22.15 -23.65 -4.11
N THR A 272 -21.99 -22.45 -3.56
CA THR A 272 -21.14 -21.40 -4.15
C THR A 272 -19.69 -21.85 -4.26
N VAL A 273 -19.11 -22.42 -3.19
CA VAL A 273 -17.72 -22.92 -3.21
C VAL A 273 -17.59 -24.10 -4.16
N GLY A 274 -18.53 -25.05 -4.12
CA GLY A 274 -18.53 -26.22 -5.00
C GLY A 274 -18.64 -25.87 -6.48
N LEU A 275 -19.42 -24.84 -6.83
CA LEU A 275 -19.51 -24.34 -8.20
C LEU A 275 -18.17 -23.80 -8.70
N VAL A 276 -17.47 -23.02 -7.88
CA VAL A 276 -16.13 -22.51 -8.22
C VAL A 276 -15.12 -23.64 -8.33
N GLN A 277 -15.16 -24.63 -7.44
CA GLN A 277 -14.32 -25.83 -7.56
C GLN A 277 -14.60 -26.58 -8.87
N ALA A 278 -15.86 -26.76 -9.27
CA ALA A 278 -16.23 -27.39 -10.53
C ALA A 278 -15.69 -26.63 -11.75
N LEU A 279 -15.94 -25.31 -11.82
CA LEU A 279 -15.48 -24.47 -12.92
C LEU A 279 -13.95 -24.42 -13.01
N THR A 280 -13.26 -24.25 -11.88
CA THR A 280 -11.82 -24.03 -11.87
C THR A 280 -11.00 -25.30 -11.83
N ALA A 281 -11.29 -26.23 -10.93
CA ALA A 281 -10.48 -27.45 -10.77
C ALA A 281 -10.80 -28.53 -11.81
N HIS A 282 -12.04 -28.59 -12.32
CA HIS A 282 -12.46 -29.64 -13.26
C HIS A 282 -12.62 -29.15 -14.69
N LEU A 283 -13.12 -27.92 -14.91
CA LEU A 283 -13.33 -27.36 -16.25
C LEU A 283 -12.21 -26.42 -16.70
N ASN A 284 -11.23 -26.12 -15.84
CA ASN A 284 -10.11 -25.22 -16.13
C ASN A 284 -10.56 -23.81 -16.58
N ILE A 285 -11.67 -23.33 -16.02
CA ILE A 285 -12.21 -21.97 -16.20
C ILE A 285 -11.79 -21.12 -15.00
N ASN A 286 -11.20 -19.95 -15.25
CA ASN A 286 -10.82 -19.01 -14.20
C ASN A 286 -12.09 -18.47 -13.50
N SER A 287 -12.25 -18.81 -12.23
CA SER A 287 -13.39 -18.38 -11.43
C SER A 287 -12.97 -18.22 -9.97
N PHE A 288 -13.70 -17.40 -9.22
CA PHE A 288 -13.53 -17.22 -7.78
C PHE A 288 -14.88 -16.91 -7.14
N ALA A 289 -15.01 -17.19 -5.84
CA ALA A 289 -16.22 -16.91 -5.08
C ALA A 289 -16.08 -15.59 -4.32
N CYS A 290 -17.12 -14.76 -4.34
CA CYS A 290 -17.29 -13.65 -3.41
C CYS A 290 -18.26 -14.08 -2.30
N LEU A 291 -17.79 -14.10 -1.06
CA LEU A 291 -18.57 -14.52 0.11
C LEU A 291 -18.57 -13.42 1.16
N ARG A 292 -19.65 -13.36 1.95
CA ARG A 292 -19.73 -12.45 3.10
C ARG A 292 -18.91 -12.99 4.25
N GLN A 293 -18.22 -12.10 4.97
CA GLN A 293 -17.62 -12.45 6.26
C GLN A 293 -18.73 -12.76 7.27
N PRO A 294 -18.67 -13.90 7.99
CA PRO A 294 -19.59 -14.18 9.08
C PRO A 294 -19.30 -13.33 10.32
N SER A 295 -20.36 -13.00 11.06
CA SER A 295 -20.25 -12.56 12.45
C SER A 295 -19.67 -13.69 13.30
N GLN A 296 -18.80 -13.37 14.25
CA GLN A 296 -18.25 -14.36 15.19
C GLN A 296 -19.30 -14.78 16.24
N GLY A 297 -20.30 -13.94 16.52
CA GLY A 297 -21.31 -14.19 17.57
C GLY A 297 -22.04 -15.54 17.37
N PRO A 298 -22.61 -15.81 16.20
CA PRO A 298 -23.22 -17.10 15.87
C PRO A 298 -22.28 -18.31 15.95
N THR A 299 -20.97 -18.13 15.70
CA THR A 299 -19.96 -19.20 15.76
C THR A 299 -19.88 -19.83 17.16
N PHE A 300 -20.08 -19.04 18.21
CA PHE A 300 -20.12 -19.52 19.61
C PHE A 300 -21.54 -19.95 20.05
N GLY A 301 -22.51 -19.90 19.15
CA GLY A 301 -23.90 -20.28 19.41
C GLY A 301 -24.30 -21.56 18.68
N VAL A 302 -25.38 -21.47 17.89
CA VAL A 302 -26.01 -22.63 17.23
C VAL A 302 -25.54 -22.83 15.79
N LYS A 303 -25.00 -21.80 15.12
CA LYS A 303 -24.62 -21.88 13.71
C LYS A 303 -23.16 -22.29 13.56
N GLY A 304 -22.94 -23.49 13.00
CA GLY A 304 -21.67 -23.88 12.41
C GLY A 304 -21.29 -22.99 11.22
N GLY A 305 -20.00 -22.98 10.88
CA GLY A 305 -19.33 -21.95 10.08
C GLY A 305 -19.99 -21.57 8.75
N ALA A 306 -19.89 -20.28 8.40
CA ALA A 306 -20.46 -19.74 7.15
C ALA A 306 -19.56 -19.95 5.92
N ALA A 307 -18.47 -20.70 6.09
CA ALA A 307 -17.42 -20.94 5.11
C ALA A 307 -17.78 -21.96 4.02
N GLY A 308 -18.96 -22.56 4.07
CA GLY A 308 -19.32 -23.75 3.26
C GLY A 308 -19.46 -24.97 4.15
N GLY A 309 -19.25 -26.18 3.60
CA GLY A 309 -19.34 -27.42 4.37
C GLY A 309 -18.79 -28.63 3.60
N GLY A 310 -18.39 -29.66 4.33
CA GLY A 310 -17.71 -30.84 3.81
C GLY A 310 -16.44 -30.47 3.04
N TYR A 311 -16.32 -31.00 1.81
CA TYR A 311 -15.19 -30.74 0.92
C TYR A 311 -15.31 -29.44 0.10
N ALA A 312 -16.42 -28.71 0.24
CA ALA A 312 -16.67 -27.44 -0.42
C ALA A 312 -16.74 -26.31 0.62
N GLN A 313 -15.57 -25.90 1.10
CA GLN A 313 -15.40 -24.88 2.13
C GLN A 313 -14.22 -23.94 1.87
N VAL A 314 -14.29 -22.74 2.44
CA VAL A 314 -13.17 -21.79 2.54
C VAL A 314 -12.26 -22.19 3.70
N ILE A 315 -10.95 -22.23 3.46
CA ILE A 315 -9.94 -22.59 4.46
C ILE A 315 -8.92 -21.44 4.64
N PRO A 316 -8.36 -21.24 5.85
CA PRO A 316 -8.67 -21.92 7.10
C PRO A 316 -10.05 -21.51 7.68
N MET A 317 -10.90 -22.50 7.96
CA MET A 317 -12.28 -22.27 8.40
C MET A 317 -12.37 -21.51 9.74
N GLU A 318 -11.47 -21.82 10.67
CA GLU A 318 -11.39 -21.18 11.99
C GLU A 318 -11.05 -19.69 11.91
N GLU A 319 -10.10 -19.31 11.05
CA GLU A 319 -9.77 -17.91 10.83
C GLU A 319 -10.93 -17.16 10.13
N PHE A 320 -11.63 -17.83 9.20
CA PHE A 320 -12.76 -17.25 8.48
C PHE A 320 -13.96 -16.96 9.38
N ASN A 321 -14.22 -17.79 10.39
CA ASN A 321 -15.38 -17.65 11.29
C ASN A 321 -15.13 -16.78 12.54
N LEU A 322 -13.89 -16.35 12.76
CA LEU A 322 -13.50 -15.53 13.92
C LEU A 322 -13.13 -14.12 13.45
N HIS A 323 -11.89 -13.69 13.72
CA HIS A 323 -11.48 -12.31 13.51
C HIS A 323 -11.14 -11.99 12.04
N LEU A 324 -10.87 -13.01 11.22
CA LEU A 324 -10.40 -12.91 9.85
C LEU A 324 -9.26 -11.88 9.69
N THR A 325 -9.56 -10.68 9.19
CA THR A 325 -8.60 -9.58 9.03
C THR A 325 -8.98 -8.32 9.82
N GLY A 326 -9.94 -8.43 10.75
CA GLY A 326 -10.34 -7.37 11.67
C GLY A 326 -11.41 -6.40 11.15
N ASP A 327 -12.07 -6.69 10.03
CA ASP A 327 -13.03 -5.75 9.41
C ASP A 327 -14.23 -5.44 10.31
N ILE A 328 -14.81 -6.47 10.93
CA ILE A 328 -15.93 -6.30 11.88
C ILE A 328 -15.48 -5.54 13.14
N HIS A 329 -14.22 -5.69 13.56
CA HIS A 329 -13.67 -4.93 14.69
C HIS A 329 -13.53 -3.45 14.34
N ALA A 330 -13.07 -3.14 13.12
CA ALA A 330 -13.00 -1.76 12.63
C ALA A 330 -14.39 -1.11 12.55
N ILE A 331 -15.41 -1.84 12.07
CA ILE A 331 -16.80 -1.39 12.05
C ILE A 331 -17.32 -1.14 13.47
N THR A 332 -17.05 -2.08 14.39
CA THR A 332 -17.45 -1.97 15.80
C THR A 332 -16.84 -0.72 16.44
N ALA A 333 -15.55 -0.48 16.22
CA ALA A 333 -14.85 0.69 16.75
C ALA A 333 -15.42 1.99 16.17
N ALA A 334 -15.63 2.07 14.86
CA ALA A 334 -16.18 3.25 14.21
C ALA A 334 -17.62 3.56 14.68
N ASN A 335 -18.47 2.53 14.77
CA ASN A 335 -19.85 2.69 15.22
C ASN A 335 -19.92 3.20 16.67
N ASN A 336 -19.12 2.59 17.54
CA ASN A 336 -19.10 2.94 18.96
C ASN A 336 -18.40 4.28 19.23
N LEU A 337 -17.46 4.68 18.38
CA LEU A 337 -16.87 6.03 18.39
C LEU A 337 -17.95 7.09 18.11
N LEU A 338 -18.79 6.87 17.10
CA LEU A 338 -19.90 7.78 16.80
C LEU A 338 -20.91 7.82 17.96
N ALA A 339 -21.26 6.67 18.54
CA ALA A 339 -22.12 6.62 19.72
C ALA A 339 -21.54 7.39 20.93
N ALA A 340 -20.21 7.28 21.15
CA ALA A 340 -19.53 8.03 22.20
C ALA A 340 -19.49 9.54 21.90
N ALA A 341 -19.30 9.93 20.63
CA ALA A 341 -19.31 11.32 20.19
C ALA A 341 -20.68 11.99 20.43
N ILE A 342 -21.78 11.29 20.16
CA ILE A 342 -23.14 11.77 20.47
C ILE A 342 -23.29 12.09 21.96
N ASP A 343 -22.95 11.12 22.82
CA ASP A 343 -23.11 11.28 24.27
C ASP A 343 -22.21 12.40 24.82
N ALA A 344 -20.96 12.46 24.37
CA ALA A 344 -20.02 13.52 24.76
C ALA A 344 -20.48 14.90 24.27
N ARG A 345 -21.04 14.98 23.06
CA ARG A 345 -21.57 16.23 22.51
C ARG A 345 -22.70 16.76 23.38
N ILE A 346 -23.67 15.92 23.73
CA ILE A 346 -24.81 16.32 24.57
C ILE A 346 -24.33 16.77 25.96
N LEU A 347 -23.43 16.00 26.59
CA LEU A 347 -22.87 16.35 27.89
C LEU A 347 -22.16 17.72 27.86
N HIS A 348 -21.33 17.96 26.85
CA HIS A 348 -20.57 19.20 26.74
C HIS A 348 -21.46 20.39 26.43
N GLU A 349 -22.45 20.24 25.56
CA GLU A 349 -23.45 21.29 25.33
C GLU A 349 -24.18 21.62 26.64
N ASN A 350 -24.70 20.63 27.36
CA ASN A 350 -25.46 20.89 28.59
C ASN A 350 -24.66 21.55 29.72
N THR A 351 -23.33 21.49 29.67
CA THR A 351 -22.48 21.86 30.82
C THR A 351 -21.52 23.02 30.57
N GLN A 352 -21.43 23.52 29.35
CA GLN A 352 -20.46 24.55 28.96
C GLN A 352 -21.13 25.73 28.27
N SER A 353 -20.49 26.89 28.36
CA SER A 353 -20.87 28.09 27.61
C SER A 353 -20.48 27.99 26.15
N ASP A 354 -21.18 28.73 25.29
CA ASP A 354 -20.92 28.78 23.83
C ASP A 354 -19.48 29.20 23.53
N LYS A 355 -18.95 30.16 24.30
CA LYS A 355 -17.55 30.58 24.22
C LYS A 355 -16.56 29.45 24.51
N SER A 356 -16.84 28.62 25.53
CA SER A 356 -15.99 27.46 25.85
C SER A 356 -16.04 26.41 24.75
N LEU A 357 -17.24 26.09 24.24
CA LEU A 357 -17.42 25.15 23.14
C LEU A 357 -16.71 25.63 21.88
N TYR A 358 -16.86 26.91 21.53
CA TYR A 358 -16.22 27.51 20.37
C TYR A 358 -14.70 27.45 20.44
N ASN A 359 -14.12 27.77 21.60
CA ASN A 359 -12.68 27.69 21.81
C ASN A 359 -12.10 26.28 21.69
N ARG A 360 -12.91 25.24 21.94
CA ARG A 360 -12.49 23.84 21.77
C ARG A 360 -12.66 23.35 20.34
N LEU A 361 -13.75 23.74 19.67
CA LEU A 361 -14.00 23.38 18.28
C LEU A 361 -13.05 24.12 17.33
N VAL A 362 -12.74 25.37 17.62
CA VAL A 362 -11.88 26.23 16.79
C VAL A 362 -10.74 26.76 17.66
N PRO A 363 -9.77 25.90 18.01
CA PRO A 363 -8.65 26.29 18.87
C PRO A 363 -7.69 27.23 18.13
N VAL A 364 -6.95 28.03 18.90
CA VAL A 364 -5.86 28.85 18.37
C VAL A 364 -4.62 27.95 18.22
N VAL A 365 -4.13 27.79 17.00
CA VAL A 365 -2.91 27.04 16.70
C VAL A 365 -1.91 27.99 16.06
N ASN A 366 -0.71 28.12 16.64
CA ASN A 366 0.32 29.07 16.18
C ASN A 366 -0.20 30.52 16.07
N GLY A 367 -1.07 30.92 17.00
CA GLY A 367 -1.63 32.27 17.04
C GLY A 367 -2.78 32.55 16.06
N MET A 368 -3.19 31.57 15.25
CA MET A 368 -4.31 31.71 14.31
C MET A 368 -5.43 30.72 14.59
N ARG A 369 -6.67 31.17 14.41
CA ARG A 369 -7.84 30.28 14.29
C ARG A 369 -8.09 29.99 12.83
N GLY A 370 -8.54 28.77 12.53
CA GLY A 370 -8.98 28.39 11.19
C GLY A 370 -10.09 27.36 11.26
N PHE A 371 -11.08 27.49 10.38
CA PHE A 371 -12.08 26.45 10.22
C PHE A 371 -11.53 25.29 9.39
N SER A 372 -11.83 24.06 9.82
CA SER A 372 -11.66 22.87 9.00
C SER A 372 -12.72 22.80 7.88
N ALA A 373 -12.50 21.96 6.88
CA ALA A 373 -13.45 21.75 5.78
C ALA A 373 -14.85 21.33 6.27
N ILE A 374 -14.92 20.51 7.32
CA ILE A 374 -16.17 20.04 7.93
C ILE A 374 -16.91 21.20 8.62
N GLN A 375 -16.17 22.06 9.33
CA GLN A 375 -16.74 23.23 9.99
C GLN A 375 -17.28 24.25 8.98
N LEU A 376 -16.57 24.47 7.87
CA LEU A 376 -17.06 25.28 6.75
C LEU A 376 -18.30 24.67 6.09
N ALA A 377 -18.39 23.35 5.97
CA ALA A 377 -19.59 22.67 5.48
C ALA A 377 -20.79 22.91 6.41
N ARG A 378 -20.59 22.80 7.73
CA ARG A 378 -21.63 23.12 8.73
C ARG A 378 -22.08 24.57 8.67
N LEU A 379 -21.17 25.54 8.60
CA LEU A 379 -21.53 26.96 8.47
C LEU A 379 -22.41 27.22 7.25
N ARG A 380 -22.06 26.62 6.10
CA ARG A 380 -22.89 26.69 4.88
C ARG A 380 -24.29 26.11 5.09
N ARG A 381 -24.43 24.96 5.77
CA ARG A 381 -25.74 24.39 6.12
C ARG A 381 -26.57 25.31 7.02
N LEU A 382 -25.91 26.05 7.91
CA LEU A 382 -26.54 27.04 8.78
C LEU A 382 -26.84 28.38 8.09
N GLY A 383 -26.50 28.53 6.80
CA GLY A 383 -26.67 29.77 6.05
C GLY A 383 -25.65 30.87 6.39
N ILE A 384 -24.51 30.51 6.99
CA ILE A 384 -23.44 31.43 7.38
C ILE A 384 -22.30 31.34 6.36
N ASN A 385 -22.07 32.41 5.60
CA ASN A 385 -21.05 32.47 4.53
C ASN A 385 -19.69 33.03 4.97
N LYS A 386 -19.45 33.14 6.29
CA LYS A 386 -18.21 33.67 6.85
C LYS A 386 -17.14 32.59 6.93
N THR A 387 -15.93 32.91 6.50
CA THR A 387 -14.78 31.98 6.52
C THR A 387 -13.74 32.33 7.57
N ASP A 388 -13.82 33.53 8.16
CA ASP A 388 -12.95 33.97 9.24
C ASP A 388 -13.60 33.71 10.61
N PRO A 389 -13.01 32.85 11.46
CA PRO A 389 -13.49 32.57 12.82
C PRO A 389 -13.72 33.79 13.71
N GLU A 390 -12.99 34.89 13.51
CA GLU A 390 -13.09 36.08 14.36
C GLU A 390 -14.27 37.00 13.95
N THR A 391 -14.91 36.72 12.82
CA THR A 391 -16.03 37.53 12.29
C THR A 391 -17.41 37.02 12.65
N LEU A 392 -17.51 35.85 13.31
CA LEU A 392 -18.79 35.31 13.76
C LEU A 392 -19.35 36.13 14.93
N THR A 393 -20.61 36.51 14.83
CA THR A 393 -21.39 37.11 15.92
C THR A 393 -21.69 36.06 17.00
N GLU A 394 -22.05 36.50 18.20
CA GLU A 394 -22.42 35.59 19.30
C GLU A 394 -23.57 34.65 18.92
N GLN A 395 -24.55 35.12 18.15
CA GLN A 395 -25.68 34.31 17.66
C GLN A 395 -25.23 33.26 16.65
N GLU A 396 -24.32 33.61 15.72
CA GLU A 396 -23.76 32.67 14.76
C GLU A 396 -22.87 31.63 15.44
N ILE A 397 -22.07 32.04 16.44
CA ILE A 397 -21.29 31.13 17.28
C ILE A 397 -22.22 30.14 17.96
N SER A 398 -23.30 30.61 18.59
CA SER A 398 -24.27 29.76 19.28
C SER A 398 -24.86 28.69 18.34
N LYS A 399 -25.36 29.10 17.16
CA LYS A 399 -25.87 28.16 16.14
C LYS A 399 -24.80 27.18 15.64
N PHE A 400 -23.56 27.64 15.50
CA PHE A 400 -22.46 26.80 15.03
C PHE A 400 -22.09 25.73 16.06
N VAL A 401 -21.95 26.09 17.34
CA VAL A 401 -21.46 25.17 18.38
C VAL A 401 -22.54 24.26 18.98
N ARG A 402 -23.82 24.61 18.86
CA ARG A 402 -24.95 23.83 19.38
C ARG A 402 -25.56 22.96 18.30
N LEU A 403 -25.63 21.65 18.53
CA LEU A 403 -26.50 20.75 17.76
C LEU A 403 -27.88 20.66 18.38
N ASP A 404 -28.01 20.92 19.69
CA ASP A 404 -29.28 20.83 20.41
C ASP A 404 -29.98 19.47 20.19
N ILE A 405 -29.22 18.38 20.18
CA ILE A 405 -29.75 17.01 20.01
C ILE A 405 -30.86 16.76 21.05
N ASP A 406 -32.01 16.27 20.58
CA ASP A 406 -33.05 15.71 21.45
C ASP A 406 -32.69 14.25 21.76
N PRO A 407 -32.36 13.91 23.04
CA PRO A 407 -31.96 12.56 23.41
C PRO A 407 -33.01 11.49 23.13
N SER A 408 -34.30 11.86 23.07
CA SER A 408 -35.39 10.92 22.81
C SER A 408 -35.46 10.46 21.34
N THR A 409 -34.81 11.21 20.44
CA THR A 409 -34.79 10.94 19.00
C THR A 409 -33.52 10.23 18.53
N ILE A 410 -32.58 9.93 19.44
CA ILE A 410 -31.34 9.22 19.10
C ILE A 410 -31.68 7.84 18.56
N THR A 411 -31.40 7.63 17.28
CA THR A 411 -31.56 6.34 16.59
C THR A 411 -30.27 5.54 16.62
N TRP A 412 -29.11 6.20 16.76
CA TRP A 412 -27.80 5.55 16.73
C TRP A 412 -27.53 4.72 17.99
N GLN A 413 -27.26 3.43 17.79
CA GLN A 413 -27.01 2.48 18.86
C GLN A 413 -25.55 2.02 18.89
N ARG A 414 -25.14 1.43 20.01
CA ARG A 414 -23.83 0.79 20.12
C ARG A 414 -23.89 -0.60 19.48
N VAL A 415 -22.74 -1.19 19.20
CA VAL A 415 -22.67 -2.53 18.64
C VAL A 415 -21.60 -3.39 19.28
N VAL A 416 -21.81 -4.70 19.27
CA VAL A 416 -20.84 -5.71 19.67
C VAL A 416 -21.02 -6.95 18.80
N ASP A 417 -19.92 -7.60 18.38
CA ASP A 417 -20.01 -8.83 17.60
C ASP A 417 -20.10 -10.06 18.52
N THR A 418 -21.14 -10.10 19.36
CA THR A 418 -21.39 -11.20 20.31
C THR A 418 -22.89 -11.33 20.52
N ASN A 419 -23.38 -12.56 20.68
CA ASN A 419 -24.79 -12.83 20.94
C ASN A 419 -25.12 -12.57 22.42
N ASP A 420 -25.30 -11.31 22.80
CA ASP A 420 -25.66 -10.90 24.15
C ASP A 420 -27.06 -10.27 24.20
N ARG A 421 -28.04 -11.01 24.73
CA ARG A 421 -29.42 -10.53 24.84
C ARG A 421 -29.61 -9.47 25.94
N PHE A 422 -28.73 -9.40 26.94
CA PHE A 422 -28.87 -8.47 28.06
C PHE A 422 -28.54 -7.04 27.68
N LEU A 423 -27.83 -6.83 26.56
CA LEU A 423 -27.50 -5.50 26.04
C LEU A 423 -28.60 -4.88 25.16
N ARG A 424 -29.71 -5.59 24.91
CA ARG A 424 -30.84 -5.08 24.10
C ARG A 424 -31.57 -3.88 24.71
N LYS A 425 -31.44 -3.68 26.03
CA LYS A 425 -31.96 -2.50 26.71
C LYS A 425 -31.15 -2.25 27.97
N ILE A 426 -30.39 -1.16 27.95
CA ILE A 426 -29.50 -0.75 29.04
C ILE A 426 -29.71 0.72 29.37
N THR A 427 -29.08 1.16 30.47
CA THR A 427 -29.00 2.57 30.82
C THR A 427 -27.52 2.95 30.93
N VAL A 428 -27.13 4.06 30.28
CA VAL A 428 -25.74 4.58 30.26
C VAL A 428 -25.66 5.92 31.01
N GLY A 429 -24.44 6.36 31.33
CA GLY A 429 -24.20 7.65 31.98
C GLY A 429 -24.44 7.68 33.49
N GLN A 430 -24.43 6.53 34.14
CA GLN A 430 -24.74 6.38 35.57
C GLN A 430 -23.66 6.93 36.52
N ALA A 431 -22.45 7.20 36.02
CA ALA A 431 -21.36 7.72 36.85
C ALA A 431 -21.61 9.17 37.24
N ASN A 432 -21.21 9.55 38.46
CA ASN A 432 -21.35 10.93 38.95
C ASN A 432 -20.66 11.97 38.06
N THR A 433 -19.61 11.57 37.33
CA THR A 433 -18.88 12.42 36.37
C THR A 433 -19.72 12.86 35.19
N GLU A 434 -20.78 12.11 34.85
CA GLU A 434 -21.69 12.43 33.75
C GLU A 434 -22.75 13.45 34.14
N LYS A 435 -22.66 14.03 35.35
CA LYS A 435 -23.48 15.14 35.84
C LYS A 435 -24.99 14.89 35.72
N GLY A 436 -25.40 13.65 35.99
CA GLY A 436 -26.79 13.22 35.91
C GLY A 436 -27.32 13.01 34.48
N PHE A 437 -26.47 13.11 33.46
CA PHE A 437 -26.84 12.78 32.08
C PHE A 437 -26.94 11.26 31.91
N VAL A 438 -28.16 10.76 32.06
CA VAL A 438 -28.50 9.35 31.93
C VAL A 438 -29.47 9.16 30.78
N ARG A 439 -29.30 8.10 29.99
CA ARG A 439 -30.28 7.72 28.97
C ARG A 439 -30.37 6.21 28.77
N GLN A 440 -31.50 5.76 28.21
CA GLN A 440 -31.63 4.41 27.69
C GLN A 440 -30.84 4.26 26.39
N ALA A 441 -30.24 3.09 26.20
CA ALA A 441 -29.50 2.71 25.00
C ALA A 441 -29.65 1.21 24.75
N GLN A 442 -29.19 0.73 23.60
CA GLN A 442 -29.06 -0.69 23.30
C GLN A 442 -27.75 -0.99 22.56
N PHE A 443 -27.41 -2.27 22.51
CA PHE A 443 -26.41 -2.81 21.59
C PHE A 443 -27.08 -3.71 20.55
N ASP A 444 -26.70 -3.50 19.29
CA ASP A 444 -27.00 -4.40 18.19
C ASP A 444 -25.79 -5.28 17.84
N ILE A 445 -26.02 -6.35 17.09
CA ILE A 445 -24.90 -7.16 16.59
C ILE A 445 -24.09 -6.35 15.57
N ALA A 446 -22.76 -6.39 15.61
CA ALA A 446 -21.91 -5.52 14.79
C ALA A 446 -22.22 -5.56 13.28
N VAL A 447 -22.54 -6.73 12.75
CA VAL A 447 -22.91 -6.90 11.33
C VAL A 447 -24.25 -6.27 10.93
N ALA A 448 -25.06 -5.81 11.90
CA ALA A 448 -26.29 -5.06 11.67
C ALA A 448 -26.08 -3.53 11.64
N SER A 449 -24.86 -3.04 11.92
CA SER A 449 -24.53 -1.61 11.83
C SER A 449 -24.77 -1.05 10.43
N GLU A 450 -25.27 0.19 10.34
CA GLU A 450 -25.35 0.92 9.08
C GLU A 450 -23.97 1.08 8.42
N ILE A 451 -22.89 1.17 9.21
CA ILE A 451 -21.51 1.23 8.71
C ILE A 451 -21.16 -0.03 7.90
N MET A 452 -21.66 -1.21 8.29
CA MET A 452 -21.47 -2.44 7.51
C MET A 452 -22.17 -2.35 6.16
N ALA A 453 -23.38 -1.80 6.10
CA ALA A 453 -24.09 -1.58 4.84
C ALA A 453 -23.37 -0.56 3.94
N ILE A 454 -22.85 0.53 4.51
CA ILE A 454 -22.04 1.52 3.79
C ILE A 454 -20.77 0.88 3.21
N LEU A 455 -20.06 0.05 4.00
CA LEU A 455 -18.88 -0.67 3.53
C LEU A 455 -19.20 -1.59 2.34
N ALA A 456 -20.36 -2.25 2.36
CA ALA A 456 -20.78 -3.16 1.29
C ALA A 456 -21.23 -2.44 0.00
N LEU A 457 -21.61 -1.16 0.09
CA LEU A 457 -22.18 -0.38 -1.01
C LEU A 457 -21.22 0.68 -1.57
N THR A 458 -20.08 0.89 -0.92
CA THR A 458 -19.17 1.95 -1.32
C THR A 458 -18.29 1.57 -2.50
N THR A 459 -17.96 2.56 -3.35
CA THR A 459 -17.08 2.38 -4.51
C THR A 459 -15.65 2.87 -4.26
N SER A 460 -15.43 3.70 -3.24
CA SER A 460 -14.13 4.27 -2.90
C SER A 460 -14.09 4.77 -1.46
N LEU A 461 -12.90 5.05 -0.93
CA LEU A 461 -12.78 5.65 0.40
C LEU A 461 -13.46 7.03 0.51
N GLN A 462 -13.46 7.81 -0.58
CA GLN A 462 -14.11 9.11 -0.62
C GLN A 462 -15.63 8.96 -0.57
N ASP A 463 -16.20 8.08 -1.38
CA ASP A 463 -17.64 7.75 -1.34
C ASP A 463 -18.05 7.20 0.04
N MET A 464 -17.22 6.35 0.66
CA MET A 464 -17.45 5.84 2.00
C MET A 464 -17.53 6.98 3.02
N LYS A 465 -16.58 7.93 2.99
CA LYS A 465 -16.54 9.08 3.90
C LYS A 465 -17.77 9.97 3.75
N GLU A 466 -18.22 10.21 2.52
CA GLU A 466 -19.43 11.00 2.25
C GLU A 466 -20.70 10.31 2.75
N ARG A 467 -20.81 8.98 2.58
CA ARG A 467 -21.93 8.20 3.11
C ARG A 467 -21.94 8.20 4.63
N LEU A 468 -20.78 8.00 5.26
CA LEU A 468 -20.63 8.08 6.71
C LEU A 468 -21.07 9.45 7.23
N GLY A 469 -20.66 10.54 6.58
CA GLY A 469 -21.06 11.90 6.97
C GLY A 469 -22.58 12.14 6.90
N LYS A 470 -23.28 11.46 5.99
CA LYS A 470 -24.74 11.59 5.78
C LYS A 470 -25.59 10.76 6.74
N MET A 471 -25.00 9.88 7.55
CA MET A 471 -25.75 9.07 8.52
C MET A 471 -26.49 9.98 9.50
N VAL A 472 -27.80 9.81 9.63
CA VAL A 472 -28.62 10.57 10.59
C VAL A 472 -28.61 9.83 11.93
N VAL A 473 -28.16 10.52 12.98
CA VAL A 473 -27.96 9.90 14.31
C VAL A 473 -29.04 10.26 15.32
N ALA A 474 -29.69 11.41 15.13
CA ALA A 474 -30.76 11.95 15.96
C ALA A 474 -31.44 13.11 15.23
N ASN A 475 -32.45 13.71 15.84
CA ASN A 475 -32.95 15.04 15.49
C ASN A 475 -32.56 16.05 16.57
N ASP A 476 -32.51 17.33 16.20
CA ASP A 476 -32.43 18.43 17.16
C ASP A 476 -33.79 18.69 17.82
N LYS A 477 -33.82 19.57 18.83
CA LYS A 477 -35.05 19.99 19.52
C LYS A 477 -36.09 20.68 18.63
N LYS A 478 -35.75 21.04 17.38
CA LYS A 478 -36.66 21.62 16.39
C LYS A 478 -37.18 20.59 15.39
N GLY A 479 -36.69 19.34 15.46
CA GLY A 479 -37.05 18.25 14.58
C GLY A 479 -36.18 18.14 13.32
N GLU A 480 -35.10 18.91 13.21
CA GLU A 480 -34.18 18.84 12.08
C GLU A 480 -33.16 17.71 12.27
N PRO A 481 -32.78 16.98 11.21
CA PRO A 481 -31.87 15.85 11.32
C PRO A 481 -30.45 16.30 11.68
N VAL A 482 -29.86 15.60 12.67
CA VAL A 482 -28.46 15.74 13.05
C VAL A 482 -27.68 14.58 12.43
N THR A 483 -26.64 14.92 11.68
CA THR A 483 -25.83 13.94 10.93
C THR A 483 -24.51 13.63 11.63
N ALA A 484 -23.86 12.52 11.26
CA ALA A 484 -22.52 12.21 11.75
C ALA A 484 -21.47 13.26 11.34
N GLU A 485 -21.67 14.00 10.24
CA GLU A 485 -20.79 15.11 9.85
C GLU A 485 -20.93 16.34 10.78
N ASP A 486 -22.01 16.45 11.58
CA ASP A 486 -22.19 17.53 12.55
C ASP A 486 -21.41 17.32 13.87
N LEU A 487 -20.96 16.07 14.11
CA LEU A 487 -20.23 15.62 15.30
C LEU A 487 -18.72 15.59 15.02
#